data_AF-Q92MD7-F1
#
_entry.id   AF-Q92MD7-F1
#
_cell.length_a   1.000
_cell.length_b   1.000
_cell.length_c   1.000
_cell.angle_alpha   90.00
_cell.angle_beta   90.00
_cell.angle_gamma   90.00
#
_symmetry.space_group_name_H-M   'P 1'
#
loop_
_entity.id
_entity.type
_entity.pdbx_description
1 polymer ?
#
loop_
_entity_poly.entity_id
_entity_poly.type
_entity_poly.pdbx_seq_one_letter_code
_entity_poly.pdbx_strand_id
1 'polypeptide(L)'
;MLAGACAVFLAAALPASANPRLVIDVDTLKVYEHQDIFQRWYPASLTKLMTAYTTFRAIQAGQLTLQSPVVMTKNAASEPPSKMFYKPGQKMTLDSALKMMLIKSANDVAVAIAETVGGSEQAFIEKMNAEARRIGMTSSHFINPNGLPGQGQYTTARDLAVLAVTLKREFPQYASYFALEGFTTGKKDYPNYNMLIGRFDGADGMKTGFICASGFNQVSSASRGGRRVVSVVLGEDSLAARADESARLLQMAFTTVSTGKPSLAEIVPYGETRGVVADISKEICSKQAAKVRSEGRDEAGRQKLLSPYIHEIDRPLKLAFAGLIPGSDDKTAKAGSDATAQGDAVEIANVPIPVPRPSF
;
A
#
# COMPACT_ATOMS: atom_id res chain seq x y z
N MET A 1 22.00 -58.38 -25.61
CA MET A 1 20.84 -57.53 -25.33
C MET A 1 21.01 -56.93 -23.95
N LEU A 2 21.45 -55.67 -23.84
CA LEU A 2 21.51 -54.93 -22.57
C LEU A 2 20.65 -53.67 -22.77
N ALA A 3 19.48 -53.66 -22.15
CA ALA A 3 18.58 -52.51 -22.13
C ALA A 3 18.98 -51.59 -20.97
N GLY A 4 19.52 -50.41 -21.29
CA GLY A 4 19.78 -49.35 -20.32
C GLY A 4 18.49 -48.61 -20.01
N ALA A 5 18.02 -48.69 -18.76
CA ALA A 5 16.90 -47.88 -18.28
C ALA A 5 17.42 -46.46 -17.98
N CYS A 6 17.04 -45.50 -18.82
CA CYS A 6 17.26 -44.08 -18.57
C CYS A 6 16.22 -43.61 -17.54
N ALA A 7 16.64 -43.41 -16.29
CA ALA A 7 15.80 -42.80 -15.26
C ALA A 7 15.69 -41.29 -15.55
N VAL A 8 14.55 -40.85 -16.06
CA VAL A 8 14.19 -39.44 -16.16
C VAL A 8 13.85 -38.94 -14.76
N PHE A 9 14.75 -38.18 -14.15
CA PHE A 9 14.41 -37.40 -12.95
C PHE A 9 13.49 -36.25 -13.38
N LEU A 10 12.19 -36.40 -13.08
CA LEU A 10 11.26 -35.29 -13.13
C LEU A 10 11.61 -34.35 -11.97
N ALA A 11 12.39 -33.30 -12.24
CA ALA A 11 12.54 -32.19 -11.31
C ALA A 11 11.17 -31.50 -11.20
N ALA A 12 10.43 -31.79 -10.13
CA ALA A 12 9.27 -30.99 -9.77
C ALA A 12 9.77 -29.57 -9.51
N ALA A 13 9.49 -28.64 -10.43
CA ALA A 13 9.72 -27.23 -10.20
C ALA A 13 8.95 -26.87 -8.92
N LEU A 14 9.68 -26.54 -7.85
CA LEU A 14 9.08 -25.87 -6.70
C LEU A 14 8.33 -24.65 -7.27
N PRO A 15 7.09 -24.38 -6.86
CA PRO A 15 6.47 -23.11 -7.21
C PRO A 15 7.40 -22.03 -6.66
N ALA A 16 8.09 -21.33 -7.56
CA ALA A 16 8.90 -20.20 -7.17
C ALA A 16 7.96 -19.22 -6.47
N SER A 17 8.22 -18.94 -5.19
CA SER A 17 7.53 -17.84 -4.51
C SER A 17 7.86 -16.59 -5.29
N ALA A 18 6.92 -16.14 -6.12
CA ALA A 18 7.11 -14.91 -6.86
C ALA A 18 6.99 -13.78 -5.82
N ASN A 19 8.13 -13.17 -5.47
CA ASN A 19 8.19 -11.94 -4.68
C ASN A 19 8.61 -10.80 -5.62
N PRO A 20 7.71 -10.27 -6.48
CA PRO A 20 8.08 -9.20 -7.40
C PRO A 20 8.64 -8.00 -6.65
N ARG A 21 9.79 -7.51 -7.10
CA ARG A 21 10.45 -6.37 -6.48
C ARG A 21 11.22 -5.54 -7.48
N LEU A 22 11.36 -4.25 -7.18
CA LEU A 22 12.26 -3.36 -7.89
C LEU A 22 12.67 -2.16 -7.06
N VAL A 23 13.76 -1.53 -7.46
CA VAL A 23 14.14 -0.20 -6.96
C VAL A 23 14.60 0.69 -8.09
N ILE A 24 14.07 1.92 -8.09
CA ILE A 24 14.21 2.87 -9.19
C ILE A 24 14.54 4.27 -8.66
N ASP A 25 15.40 4.96 -9.39
CA ASP A 25 15.67 6.38 -9.21
C ASP A 25 14.53 7.22 -9.81
N VAL A 26 13.96 8.14 -9.02
CA VAL A 26 12.80 8.92 -9.44
C VAL A 26 13.14 9.90 -10.55
N ASP A 27 14.38 10.40 -10.65
CA ASP A 27 14.76 11.47 -11.58
C ASP A 27 15.33 10.91 -12.90
N THR A 28 16.18 9.90 -12.80
CA THR A 28 16.82 9.27 -13.97
C THR A 28 16.04 8.08 -14.53
N LEU A 29 15.03 7.58 -13.79
CA LEU A 29 14.26 6.36 -14.11
C LEU A 29 15.11 5.09 -14.18
N LYS A 30 16.35 5.14 -13.69
CA LYS A 30 17.28 4.00 -13.68
C LYS A 30 16.88 2.99 -12.61
N VAL A 31 16.83 1.73 -13.01
CA VAL A 31 16.45 0.60 -12.16
C VAL A 31 17.72 -0.09 -11.66
N TYR A 32 17.93 -0.13 -10.34
CA TYR A 32 19.15 -0.72 -9.77
C TYR A 32 19.02 -2.23 -9.59
N GLU A 33 17.82 -2.70 -9.22
CA GLU A 33 17.46 -4.09 -9.05
C GLU A 33 16.01 -4.29 -9.52
N HIS A 34 15.72 -5.43 -10.15
CA HIS A 34 14.37 -5.85 -10.48
C HIS A 34 14.25 -7.38 -10.50
N GLN A 35 13.09 -7.88 -10.10
CA GLN A 35 12.73 -9.30 -10.14
C GLN A 35 11.22 -9.41 -10.37
N ASP A 36 10.82 -10.28 -11.32
CA ASP A 36 9.42 -10.58 -11.66
C ASP A 36 8.50 -9.35 -11.82
N ILE A 37 9.04 -8.21 -12.27
CA ILE A 37 8.34 -6.92 -12.20
C ILE A 37 7.13 -6.82 -13.10
N PHE A 38 6.96 -7.75 -14.03
CA PHE A 38 5.83 -7.86 -14.95
C PHE A 38 4.80 -8.89 -14.51
N GLN A 39 5.04 -9.64 -13.43
CA GLN A 39 4.09 -10.61 -12.89
C GLN A 39 2.84 -9.89 -12.39
N ARG A 40 1.67 -10.28 -12.91
CA ARG A 40 0.40 -9.77 -12.42
C ARG A 40 0.18 -10.21 -10.99
N TRP A 41 -0.21 -9.25 -10.15
CA TRP A 41 -0.33 -9.38 -8.71
C TRP A 41 -1.59 -8.68 -8.21
N TYR A 42 -2.18 -9.18 -7.12
CA TYR A 42 -3.23 -8.43 -6.43
C TYR A 42 -2.64 -7.20 -5.72
N PRO A 43 -3.08 -5.97 -6.01
CA PRO A 43 -2.49 -4.75 -5.42
C PRO A 43 -2.70 -4.63 -3.91
N ALA A 44 -3.75 -5.26 -3.37
CA ALA A 44 -4.25 -4.97 -2.03
C ALA A 44 -4.40 -3.44 -1.84
N SER A 45 -4.18 -2.93 -0.62
CA SER A 45 -4.28 -1.49 -0.35
C SER A 45 -3.24 -0.59 -1.06
N LEU A 46 -2.34 -1.13 -1.89
CA LEU A 46 -1.52 -0.29 -2.79
C LEU A 46 -2.40 0.42 -3.83
N THR A 47 -3.59 -0.10 -4.15
CA THR A 47 -4.61 0.57 -4.96
C THR A 47 -4.91 2.00 -4.49
N LYS A 48 -4.81 2.27 -3.18
CA LYS A 48 -5.08 3.61 -2.62
C LYS A 48 -4.07 4.67 -3.09
N LEU A 49 -2.92 4.27 -3.64
CA LEU A 49 -2.03 5.20 -4.35
C LEU A 49 -2.70 5.73 -5.64
N MET A 50 -3.40 4.87 -6.38
CA MET A 50 -4.14 5.29 -7.59
C MET A 50 -5.35 6.13 -7.21
N THR A 51 -6.02 5.80 -6.11
CA THR A 51 -7.09 6.65 -5.54
C THR A 51 -6.56 8.04 -5.21
N ALA A 52 -5.45 8.13 -4.46
CA ALA A 52 -4.83 9.41 -4.13
C ALA A 52 -4.39 10.19 -5.38
N TYR A 53 -3.71 9.53 -6.33
CA TYR A 53 -3.30 10.13 -7.59
C TYR A 53 -4.50 10.71 -8.37
N THR A 54 -5.58 9.92 -8.52
CA THR A 54 -6.81 10.35 -9.22
C THR A 54 -7.48 11.53 -8.51
N THR A 55 -7.51 11.51 -7.17
CA THR A 55 -7.99 12.64 -6.35
C THR A 55 -7.12 13.89 -6.53
N PHE A 56 -5.79 13.75 -6.57
CA PHE A 56 -4.89 14.89 -6.77
C PHE A 56 -5.06 15.52 -8.16
N ARG A 57 -5.31 14.71 -9.20
CA ARG A 57 -5.68 15.21 -10.54
C ARG A 57 -6.97 16.01 -10.51
N ALA A 58 -7.99 15.55 -9.77
CA ALA A 58 -9.25 16.29 -9.61
C ALA A 58 -9.06 17.64 -8.89
N ILE A 59 -8.24 17.67 -7.84
CA ILE A 59 -7.89 18.92 -7.14
C ILE A 59 -7.11 19.86 -8.07
N GLN A 60 -6.12 19.35 -8.79
CA GLN A 60 -5.33 20.15 -9.76
C GLN A 60 -6.22 20.73 -10.87
N ALA A 61 -7.27 20.00 -11.28
CA ALA A 61 -8.26 20.46 -12.24
C ALA A 61 -9.30 21.45 -11.65
N GLY A 62 -9.16 21.84 -10.38
CA GLY A 62 -10.05 22.79 -9.70
C GLY A 62 -11.45 22.23 -9.37
N GLN A 63 -11.65 20.91 -9.46
CA GLN A 63 -12.95 20.28 -9.20
C GLN A 63 -13.28 20.28 -7.71
N LEU A 64 -12.25 20.21 -6.86
CA LEU A 64 -12.35 20.10 -5.41
C LEU A 64 -11.15 20.80 -4.76
N THR A 65 -11.26 21.06 -3.46
CA THR A 65 -10.15 21.50 -2.62
C THR A 65 -9.93 20.51 -1.48
N LEU A 66 -8.82 20.64 -0.76
CA LEU A 66 -8.57 19.85 0.45
C LEU A 66 -9.64 20.07 1.56
N GLN A 67 -10.40 21.16 1.47
CA GLN A 67 -11.48 21.53 2.39
C GLN A 67 -12.85 21.02 1.93
N SER A 68 -12.95 20.50 0.70
CA SER A 68 -14.20 19.92 0.19
C SER A 68 -14.70 18.81 1.14
N PRO A 69 -16.00 18.78 1.46
CA PRO A 69 -16.56 17.78 2.35
C PRO A 69 -16.62 16.41 1.67
N VAL A 70 -16.10 15.39 2.34
CA VAL A 70 -16.27 13.97 2.01
C VAL A 70 -17.35 13.41 2.93
N VAL A 71 -18.44 12.94 2.33
CA VAL A 71 -19.58 12.38 3.06
C VAL A 71 -19.42 10.87 3.16
N MET A 72 -19.52 10.33 4.37
CA MET A 72 -19.60 8.89 4.57
C MET A 72 -20.97 8.40 4.10
N THR A 73 -21.02 7.64 3.00
CA THR A 73 -22.27 7.07 2.49
C THR A 73 -22.59 5.72 3.15
N LYS A 74 -23.79 5.19 2.89
CA LYS A 74 -24.13 3.82 3.31
C LYS A 74 -23.25 2.78 2.63
N ASN A 75 -22.90 2.99 1.36
CA ASN A 75 -22.03 2.12 0.59
C ASN A 75 -20.62 2.10 1.22
N ALA A 76 -20.01 3.28 1.36
CA ALA A 76 -18.71 3.45 2.00
C ALA A 76 -18.66 2.84 3.42
N ALA A 77 -19.66 3.09 4.27
CA ALA A 77 -19.69 2.54 5.62
C ALA A 77 -19.82 0.99 5.66
N SER A 78 -20.37 0.39 4.60
CA SER A 78 -20.57 -1.06 4.51
C SER A 78 -19.29 -1.83 4.21
N GLU A 79 -18.24 -1.14 3.72
CA GLU A 79 -16.95 -1.74 3.37
C GLU A 79 -16.35 -2.57 4.51
N PRO A 80 -15.71 -3.71 4.20
CA PRO A 80 -14.94 -4.50 5.15
C PRO A 80 -13.74 -3.73 5.75
N PRO A 81 -13.39 -3.97 7.02
CA PRO A 81 -12.23 -3.34 7.67
C PRO A 81 -10.90 -3.77 7.03
N SER A 82 -9.79 -3.05 7.17
CA SER A 82 -9.52 -1.78 7.86
C SER A 82 -10.43 -0.63 7.43
N LYS A 83 -11.06 0.04 8.40
CA LYS A 83 -11.99 1.15 8.20
C LYS A 83 -12.03 2.08 9.42
N MET A 84 -12.61 3.27 9.28
CA MET A 84 -12.77 4.26 10.37
C MET A 84 -14.07 4.09 11.15
N PHE A 85 -15.04 3.36 10.61
CA PHE A 85 -16.34 3.08 11.25
C PHE A 85 -17.20 4.33 11.48
N TYR A 86 -17.03 5.36 10.65
CA TYR A 86 -17.95 6.49 10.66
C TYR A 86 -19.33 6.08 10.14
N LYS A 87 -20.37 6.69 10.72
CA LYS A 87 -21.76 6.43 10.39
C LYS A 87 -22.13 7.14 9.09
N PRO A 88 -23.07 6.59 8.29
CA PRO A 88 -23.60 7.27 7.13
C PRO A 88 -24.11 8.68 7.49
N GLY A 89 -23.78 9.66 6.64
CA GLY A 89 -24.11 11.08 6.82
C GLY A 89 -23.01 11.91 7.48
N GLN A 90 -22.12 11.29 8.26
CA GLN A 90 -20.99 12.00 8.88
C GLN A 90 -20.02 12.53 7.82
N LYS A 91 -19.41 13.68 8.09
CA LYS A 91 -18.57 14.39 7.11
C LYS A 91 -17.17 14.65 7.65
N MET A 92 -16.17 14.56 6.78
CA MET A 92 -14.80 14.95 7.05
C MET A 92 -14.28 15.84 5.90
N THR A 93 -13.21 16.58 6.11
CA THR A 93 -12.55 17.28 4.99
C THR A 93 -11.81 16.26 4.11
N LEU A 94 -11.63 16.58 2.82
CA LEU A 94 -10.83 15.74 1.92
C LEU A 94 -9.39 15.54 2.44
N ASP A 95 -8.81 16.55 3.08
CA ASP A 95 -7.53 16.43 3.80
C ASP A 95 -7.55 15.36 4.90
N SER A 96 -8.57 15.35 5.76
CA SER A 96 -8.73 14.32 6.80
C SER A 96 -8.95 12.95 6.18
N ALA A 97 -9.75 12.87 5.12
CA ALA A 97 -10.02 11.63 4.40
C ALA A 97 -8.74 11.04 3.79
N LEU A 98 -7.91 11.87 3.14
CA LEU A 98 -6.63 11.46 2.56
C LEU A 98 -5.67 10.92 3.62
N LYS A 99 -5.56 11.58 4.78
CA LYS A 99 -4.74 11.09 5.92
C LYS A 99 -5.24 9.73 6.41
N MET A 100 -6.54 9.58 6.64
CA MET A 100 -7.12 8.31 7.10
C MET A 100 -6.93 7.18 6.08
N MET A 101 -7.12 7.47 4.79
CA MET A 101 -6.95 6.52 3.70
C MET A 101 -5.48 6.10 3.53
N LEU A 102 -4.53 7.03 3.58
CA LEU A 102 -3.12 6.73 3.31
C LEU A 102 -2.43 6.08 4.52
N ILE A 103 -2.70 6.58 5.72
CA ILE A 103 -2.03 6.16 6.96
C ILE A 103 -2.70 4.92 7.57
N LYS A 104 -4.02 4.97 7.82
CA LYS A 104 -4.78 3.83 8.39
C LYS A 104 -5.29 2.86 7.31
N SER A 105 -5.08 3.17 6.04
CA SER A 105 -5.49 2.28 4.94
C SER A 105 -6.99 1.98 4.95
N ALA A 106 -7.80 2.95 5.40
CA ALA A 106 -9.24 2.82 5.61
C ALA A 106 -10.00 2.63 4.29
N ASN A 107 -10.76 1.54 4.19
CA ASN A 107 -11.52 1.17 2.99
C ASN A 107 -12.77 2.02 2.80
N ASP A 108 -13.53 2.21 3.88
CA ASP A 108 -14.71 3.07 3.91
C ASP A 108 -14.38 4.49 3.41
N VAL A 109 -13.28 5.06 3.92
CA VAL A 109 -12.84 6.39 3.50
C VAL A 109 -12.38 6.42 2.04
N ALA A 110 -11.77 5.34 1.52
CA ALA A 110 -11.39 5.29 0.11
C ALA A 110 -12.62 5.27 -0.83
N VAL A 111 -13.68 4.55 -0.46
CA VAL A 111 -14.96 4.57 -1.19
C VAL A 111 -15.65 5.93 -1.06
N ALA A 112 -15.67 6.53 0.13
CA ALA A 112 -16.24 7.86 0.33
C ALA A 112 -15.51 8.94 -0.50
N ILE A 113 -14.17 8.87 -0.60
CA ILE A 113 -13.38 9.73 -1.50
C ILE A 113 -13.78 9.47 -2.95
N ALA A 114 -13.86 8.21 -3.37
CA ALA A 114 -14.21 7.84 -4.74
C ALA A 114 -15.59 8.39 -5.14
N GLU A 115 -16.60 8.21 -4.30
CA GLU A 115 -17.95 8.74 -4.54
C GLU A 115 -17.97 10.28 -4.56
N THR A 116 -17.21 10.94 -3.68
CA THR A 116 -17.11 12.40 -3.64
C THR A 116 -16.44 12.96 -4.89
N VAL A 117 -15.36 12.33 -5.38
CA VAL A 117 -14.56 12.81 -6.51
C VAL A 117 -15.16 12.40 -7.86
N GLY A 118 -15.67 11.18 -7.95
CA GLY A 118 -16.25 10.62 -9.17
C GLY A 118 -17.72 10.94 -9.37
N GLY A 119 -18.43 11.39 -8.33
CA GLY A 119 -19.90 11.45 -8.29
C GLY A 119 -20.55 10.09 -8.03
N SER A 120 -19.86 8.99 -8.36
CA SER A 120 -20.16 7.62 -7.96
C SER A 120 -18.87 6.81 -7.89
N GLU A 121 -18.89 5.68 -7.17
CA GLU A 121 -17.75 4.77 -7.12
C GLU A 121 -17.37 4.25 -8.52
N GLN A 122 -18.36 3.86 -9.32
CA GLN A 122 -18.15 3.36 -10.69
C GLN A 122 -17.47 4.40 -11.59
N ALA A 123 -17.95 5.65 -11.57
CA ALA A 123 -17.34 6.72 -12.36
C ALA A 123 -15.91 7.03 -11.89
N PHE A 124 -15.61 6.86 -10.60
CA PHE A 124 -14.26 6.99 -10.09
C PHE A 124 -13.35 5.84 -10.55
N ILE A 125 -13.84 4.59 -10.54
CA ILE A 125 -13.10 3.42 -11.04
C ILE A 125 -12.74 3.60 -12.53
N GLU A 126 -13.66 4.14 -13.33
CA GLU A 126 -13.39 4.47 -14.73
C GLU A 126 -12.26 5.50 -14.86
N LYS A 127 -12.27 6.56 -14.03
CA LYS A 127 -11.19 7.56 -13.96
C LYS A 127 -9.87 6.92 -13.53
N MET A 128 -9.85 6.06 -12.52
CA MET A 128 -8.64 5.34 -12.08
C MET A 128 -8.01 4.55 -13.23
N ASN A 129 -8.82 3.81 -13.99
CA ASN A 129 -8.31 3.03 -15.12
C ASN A 129 -7.90 3.90 -16.31
N ALA A 130 -8.60 5.02 -16.57
CA ALA A 130 -8.20 5.99 -17.58
C ALA A 130 -6.85 6.62 -17.25
N GLU A 131 -6.65 7.02 -15.99
CA GLU A 131 -5.39 7.55 -15.48
C GLU A 131 -4.27 6.50 -15.51
N ALA A 132 -4.54 5.26 -15.11
CA ALA A 132 -3.59 4.16 -15.22
C ALA A 132 -3.06 4.02 -16.66
N ARG A 133 -3.96 4.01 -17.66
CA ARG A 133 -3.58 4.00 -19.07
C ARG A 133 -2.78 5.25 -19.47
N ARG A 134 -3.22 6.44 -19.03
CA ARG A 134 -2.57 7.74 -19.33
C ARG A 134 -1.10 7.76 -18.90
N ILE A 135 -0.82 7.28 -17.69
CA ILE A 135 0.55 7.28 -17.13
C ILE A 135 1.35 6.04 -17.54
N GLY A 136 0.76 5.17 -18.37
CA GLY A 136 1.45 4.03 -18.95
C GLY A 136 1.51 2.79 -18.07
N MET A 137 0.60 2.60 -17.11
CA MET A 137 0.43 1.35 -16.36
C MET A 137 -0.26 0.29 -17.23
N THR A 138 0.50 -0.34 -18.13
CA THR A 138 0.00 -1.23 -19.19
C THR A 138 -0.50 -2.59 -18.69
N SER A 139 -0.22 -2.94 -17.43
CA SER A 139 -0.55 -4.22 -16.81
C SER A 139 -1.24 -4.00 -15.46
N SER A 140 -2.17 -3.04 -15.40
CA SER A 140 -2.99 -2.77 -14.23
C SER A 140 -4.46 -2.56 -14.59
N HIS A 141 -5.34 -3.10 -13.76
CA HIS A 141 -6.77 -2.88 -13.81
C HIS A 141 -7.33 -2.80 -12.39
N PHE A 142 -8.05 -1.72 -12.10
CA PHE A 142 -8.66 -1.47 -10.80
C PHE A 142 -10.17 -1.68 -10.89
N ILE A 143 -10.74 -2.38 -9.91
CA ILE A 143 -12.19 -2.63 -9.86
C ILE A 143 -12.86 -1.92 -8.67
N ASN A 144 -12.06 -1.35 -7.76
CA ASN A 144 -12.51 -0.62 -6.58
C ASN A 144 -11.41 0.36 -6.14
N PRO A 145 -11.72 1.38 -5.31
CA PRO A 145 -10.75 2.39 -4.88
C PRO A 145 -9.90 1.95 -3.67
N ASN A 146 -10.17 0.77 -3.10
CA ASN A 146 -9.61 0.38 -1.82
C ASN A 146 -8.64 -0.82 -1.90
N GLY A 147 -8.70 -1.60 -2.98
CA GLY A 147 -7.86 -2.76 -3.25
C GLY A 147 -8.32 -4.08 -2.63
N LEU A 148 -9.58 -4.19 -2.22
CA LEU A 148 -10.19 -5.48 -1.87
C LEU A 148 -10.16 -6.42 -3.08
N PRO A 149 -9.85 -7.72 -2.91
CA PRO A 149 -9.67 -8.64 -4.05
C PRO A 149 -10.98 -8.80 -4.84
N GLY A 150 -10.85 -9.24 -6.08
CA GLY A 150 -11.99 -9.57 -6.93
C GLY A 150 -11.55 -9.82 -8.37
N GLN A 151 -12.41 -10.45 -9.15
CA GLN A 151 -12.10 -10.80 -10.53
C GLN A 151 -11.75 -9.55 -11.35
N GLY A 152 -10.69 -9.65 -12.14
CA GLY A 152 -10.19 -8.56 -12.97
C GLY A 152 -9.26 -7.57 -12.26
N GLN A 153 -9.15 -7.58 -10.93
CA GLN A 153 -8.23 -6.68 -10.23
C GLN A 153 -6.78 -7.18 -10.27
N TYR A 154 -5.88 -6.38 -10.83
CA TYR A 154 -4.45 -6.68 -10.82
C TYR A 154 -3.59 -5.43 -11.03
N THR A 155 -2.32 -5.55 -10.66
CA THR A 155 -1.24 -4.62 -11.01
C THR A 155 0.05 -5.40 -11.22
N THR A 156 1.17 -4.71 -11.40
CA THR A 156 2.52 -5.29 -11.42
C THR A 156 3.46 -4.41 -10.59
N ALA A 157 4.61 -4.94 -10.18
CA ALA A 157 5.60 -4.11 -9.49
C ALA A 157 6.04 -2.93 -10.38
N ARG A 158 6.27 -3.20 -11.68
CA ARG A 158 6.61 -2.17 -12.69
C ARG A 158 5.58 -1.04 -12.73
N ASP A 159 4.29 -1.36 -12.77
CA ASP A 159 3.24 -0.35 -12.86
C ASP A 159 3.09 0.45 -11.56
N LEU A 160 3.26 -0.19 -10.40
CA LEU A 160 3.30 0.50 -9.12
C LEU A 160 4.49 1.47 -9.03
N ALA A 161 5.64 1.12 -9.63
CA ALA A 161 6.78 2.02 -9.74
C ALA A 161 6.47 3.23 -10.62
N VAL A 162 5.82 3.02 -11.77
CA VAL A 162 5.34 4.11 -12.63
C VAL A 162 4.43 5.05 -11.84
N LEU A 163 3.44 4.52 -11.12
CA LEU A 163 2.51 5.31 -10.32
C LEU A 163 3.23 6.11 -9.22
N ALA A 164 4.14 5.48 -8.48
CA ALA A 164 4.89 6.10 -7.40
C ALA A 164 5.82 7.21 -7.89
N VAL A 165 6.56 6.96 -8.99
CA VAL A 165 7.40 7.96 -9.64
C VAL A 165 6.55 9.14 -10.13
N THR A 166 5.39 8.85 -10.74
CA THR A 166 4.48 9.88 -11.25
C THR A 166 3.93 10.73 -10.11
N LEU A 167 3.48 10.12 -9.01
CA LEU A 167 3.05 10.83 -7.80
C LEU A 167 4.14 11.78 -7.28
N LYS A 168 5.41 11.32 -7.19
CA LYS A 168 6.52 12.14 -6.70
C LYS A 168 6.94 13.26 -7.67
N ARG A 169 6.66 13.11 -8.97
CA ARG A 169 6.99 14.11 -10.00
C ARG A 169 5.88 15.13 -10.22
N GLU A 170 4.64 14.68 -10.37
CA GLU A 170 3.48 15.53 -10.69
C GLU A 170 2.89 16.20 -9.44
N PHE A 171 3.05 15.59 -8.25
CA PHE A 171 2.41 16.05 -7.02
C PHE A 171 3.36 16.22 -5.82
N PRO A 172 4.54 16.86 -5.96
CA PRO A 172 5.46 17.08 -4.85
C PRO A 172 4.83 17.86 -3.68
N GLN A 173 3.85 18.73 -3.95
CA GLN A 173 3.11 19.49 -2.93
C GLN A 173 2.29 18.61 -1.98
N TYR A 174 1.99 17.36 -2.35
CA TYR A 174 1.26 16.40 -1.52
C TYR A 174 2.17 15.33 -0.89
N ALA A 175 3.50 15.46 -1.04
CA ALA A 175 4.46 14.50 -0.51
C ALA A 175 4.33 14.29 1.02
N SER A 176 3.95 15.33 1.75
CA SER A 176 3.81 15.29 3.21
C SER A 176 2.82 14.23 3.70
N TYR A 177 1.76 13.91 2.95
CA TYR A 177 0.80 12.87 3.33
C TYR A 177 1.46 11.49 3.49
N PHE A 178 2.46 11.18 2.67
CA PHE A 178 3.13 9.88 2.67
C PHE A 178 4.20 9.77 3.77
N ALA A 179 4.67 10.91 4.29
CA ALA A 179 5.71 11.00 5.31
C ALA A 179 5.17 11.13 6.74
N LEU A 180 3.85 11.18 6.95
CA LEU A 180 3.27 11.29 8.29
C LEU A 180 3.57 10.03 9.12
N GLU A 181 4.05 10.21 10.35
CA GLU A 181 4.28 9.13 11.32
C GLU A 181 2.97 8.54 11.85
N GLY A 182 1.89 9.31 11.78
CA GLY A 182 0.54 8.89 12.14
C GLY A 182 -0.45 10.04 12.10
N PHE A 183 -1.69 9.78 12.52
CA PHE A 183 -2.67 10.84 12.78
C PHE A 183 -3.46 10.57 14.05
N THR A 184 -4.09 11.61 14.59
CA THR A 184 -5.02 11.53 15.72
C THR A 184 -6.40 12.07 15.33
N THR A 185 -7.43 11.44 15.88
CA THR A 185 -8.82 11.93 15.83
C THR A 185 -9.18 12.80 17.04
N GLY A 186 -8.22 13.03 17.95
CA GLY A 186 -8.45 13.60 19.28
C GLY A 186 -8.99 12.59 20.31
N LYS A 187 -9.57 11.47 19.86
CA LYS A 187 -10.01 10.35 20.71
C LYS A 187 -9.10 9.14 20.64
N LYS A 188 -8.47 8.95 19.48
CA LYS A 188 -7.61 7.80 19.18
C LYS A 188 -6.51 8.19 18.21
N ASP A 189 -5.34 7.63 18.47
CA ASP A 189 -4.15 7.77 17.64
C ASP A 189 -4.01 6.55 16.73
N TYR A 190 -3.55 6.82 15.51
CA TYR A 190 -3.39 5.85 14.45
C TYR A 190 -1.96 5.98 13.90
N PRO A 191 -1.04 5.10 14.31
CA PRO A 191 0.31 5.08 13.77
C PRO A 191 0.30 4.64 12.30
N ASN A 192 1.30 5.07 11.54
CA ASN A 192 1.48 4.65 10.16
C ASN A 192 1.89 3.16 10.10
N TYR A 193 1.29 2.41 9.18
CA TYR A 193 1.66 1.02 8.92
C TYR A 193 3.02 0.86 8.24
N ASN A 194 3.54 1.92 7.62
CA ASN A 194 4.85 1.91 6.98
C ASN A 194 5.96 2.06 8.03
N MET A 195 6.60 0.94 8.36
CA MET A 195 7.65 0.85 9.37
C MET A 195 8.96 1.57 8.99
N LEU A 196 9.08 2.14 7.79
CA LEU A 196 10.25 2.93 7.41
C LEU A 196 10.11 4.39 7.85
N ILE A 197 8.89 4.91 7.99
CA ILE A 197 8.65 6.32 8.33
C ILE A 197 9.17 6.59 9.75
N GLY A 198 10.08 7.55 9.86
CA GLY A 198 10.76 7.88 11.12
C GLY A 198 11.86 6.89 11.54
N ARG A 199 12.05 5.79 10.79
CA ARG A 199 12.99 4.70 11.14
C ARG A 199 14.11 4.49 10.13
N PHE A 200 13.85 4.73 8.84
CA PHE A 200 14.86 4.66 7.78
C PHE A 200 15.23 6.08 7.35
N ASP A 201 16.53 6.38 7.30
CA ASP A 201 17.00 7.73 6.97
C ASP A 201 16.47 8.19 5.60
N GLY A 202 15.89 9.40 5.55
CA GLY A 202 15.27 9.97 4.36
C GLY A 202 13.93 9.34 3.94
N ALA A 203 13.36 8.37 4.67
CA ALA A 203 12.08 7.76 4.30
C ALA A 203 10.93 8.79 4.26
N ASP A 204 10.23 8.83 3.14
CA ASP A 204 9.19 9.83 2.86
C ASP A 204 7.93 9.22 2.20
N GLY A 205 7.78 7.89 2.22
CA GLY A 205 6.58 7.22 1.73
C GLY A 205 6.71 5.70 1.53
N MET A 206 5.72 5.04 0.93
CA MET A 206 4.44 5.61 0.52
C MET A 206 3.25 4.81 1.05
N LYS A 207 3.12 3.53 0.68
CA LYS A 207 1.92 2.75 1.02
C LYS A 207 2.21 1.28 1.20
N THR A 208 1.54 0.69 2.18
CA THR A 208 1.52 -0.75 2.45
C THR A 208 0.22 -1.41 1.98
N GLY A 209 0.26 -2.70 1.69
CA GLY A 209 -0.88 -3.53 1.34
C GLY A 209 -0.77 -4.93 1.94
N PHE A 210 -1.91 -5.53 2.27
CA PHE A 210 -2.00 -6.93 2.68
C PHE A 210 -3.40 -7.47 2.38
N ILE A 211 -3.42 -8.61 1.71
CA ILE A 211 -4.48 -9.61 1.68
C ILE A 211 -3.80 -10.98 1.57
N CYS A 212 -4.52 -12.07 1.91
CA CYS A 212 -3.95 -13.42 1.80
C CYS A 212 -3.40 -13.70 0.40
N ALA A 213 -4.17 -13.36 -0.63
CA ALA A 213 -3.82 -13.64 -2.02
C ALA A 213 -2.56 -12.89 -2.52
N SER A 214 -2.11 -11.85 -1.82
CA SER A 214 -1.00 -11.01 -2.26
C SER A 214 0.21 -11.00 -1.34
N GLY A 215 0.11 -11.60 -0.15
CA GLY A 215 1.10 -11.38 0.90
C GLY A 215 1.20 -9.92 1.37
N PHE A 216 2.33 -9.59 1.98
CA PHE A 216 2.64 -8.26 2.52
C PHE A 216 3.37 -7.42 1.48
N ASN A 217 2.70 -6.37 0.98
CA ASN A 217 3.20 -5.52 -0.10
C ASN A 217 3.58 -4.12 0.39
N GLN A 218 4.61 -3.50 -0.20
CA GLN A 218 5.01 -2.12 0.06
C GLN A 218 5.47 -1.41 -1.21
N VAL A 219 5.03 -0.17 -1.36
CA VAL A 219 5.71 0.85 -2.16
C VAL A 219 6.35 1.82 -1.17
N SER A 220 7.67 1.93 -1.19
CA SER A 220 8.43 2.80 -0.31
C SER A 220 9.13 3.89 -1.10
N SER A 221 9.40 5.01 -0.47
CA SER A 221 10.28 6.03 -1.03
C SER A 221 11.16 6.66 0.02
N ALA A 222 12.34 7.12 -0.41
CA ALA A 222 13.25 7.89 0.41
C ALA A 222 13.99 8.94 -0.42
N SER A 223 14.41 10.01 0.25
CA SER A 223 15.13 11.13 -0.34
C SER A 223 16.39 11.46 0.48
N ARG A 224 17.58 11.45 -0.15
CA ARG A 224 18.87 11.78 0.48
C ARG A 224 19.77 12.52 -0.48
N GLY A 225 20.38 13.63 -0.03
CA GLY A 225 21.35 14.39 -0.83
C GLY A 225 20.81 14.80 -2.22
N GLY A 226 19.53 15.18 -2.31
CA GLY A 226 18.88 15.54 -3.57
C GLY A 226 18.45 14.36 -4.46
N ARG A 227 18.83 13.12 -4.14
CA ARG A 227 18.38 11.92 -4.84
C ARG A 227 17.11 11.37 -4.22
N ARG A 228 16.16 10.97 -5.07
CA ARG A 228 14.87 10.40 -4.68
C ARG A 228 14.75 9.00 -5.24
N VAL A 229 14.43 8.03 -4.40
CA VAL A 229 14.37 6.61 -4.75
C VAL A 229 13.01 6.05 -4.36
N VAL A 230 12.48 5.14 -5.19
CA VAL A 230 11.29 4.34 -4.91
C VAL A 230 11.67 2.86 -4.93
N SER A 231 11.19 2.09 -3.95
CA SER A 231 11.17 0.63 -4.01
C SER A 231 9.75 0.09 -4.05
N VAL A 232 9.56 -1.02 -4.75
CA VAL A 232 8.32 -1.80 -4.76
C VAL A 232 8.68 -3.22 -4.34
N VAL A 233 7.97 -3.76 -3.35
CA VAL A 233 8.16 -5.11 -2.80
C VAL A 233 6.78 -5.74 -2.66
N LEU A 234 6.55 -6.86 -3.33
CA LEU A 234 5.27 -7.59 -3.32
C LEU A 234 5.47 -9.02 -2.82
N GLY A 235 4.47 -9.54 -2.11
CA GLY A 235 4.42 -10.97 -1.79
C GLY A 235 5.20 -11.43 -0.57
N GLU A 236 5.71 -10.52 0.28
CA GLU A 236 6.47 -10.93 1.47
C GLU A 236 5.61 -11.60 2.54
N ASP A 237 6.25 -12.37 3.42
CA ASP A 237 5.54 -13.28 4.33
C ASP A 237 5.06 -12.60 5.63
N SER A 238 5.60 -11.41 5.93
CA SER A 238 5.32 -10.68 7.18
C SER A 238 5.48 -9.16 7.03
N LEU A 239 5.01 -8.43 8.05
CA LEU A 239 5.24 -6.97 8.16
C LEU A 239 6.73 -6.63 8.18
N ALA A 240 7.51 -7.38 8.97
CA ALA A 240 8.95 -7.14 9.15
C ALA A 240 9.72 -7.44 7.87
N ALA A 241 9.52 -8.61 7.26
CA ALA A 241 10.21 -9.02 6.03
C ALA A 241 10.03 -7.99 4.90
N ARG A 242 8.79 -7.53 4.72
CA ARG A 242 8.45 -6.44 3.79
C ARG A 242 9.22 -5.15 4.06
N ALA A 243 9.32 -4.75 5.33
CA ALA A 243 10.01 -3.53 5.73
C ALA A 243 11.53 -3.68 5.51
N ASP A 244 12.10 -4.80 5.93
CA ASP A 244 13.53 -5.11 5.80
C ASP A 244 13.96 -5.12 4.33
N GLU A 245 13.18 -5.80 3.47
CA GLU A 245 13.46 -5.86 2.03
C GLU A 245 13.34 -4.48 1.35
N SER A 246 12.32 -3.70 1.74
CA SER A 246 12.17 -2.32 1.27
C SER A 246 13.37 -1.46 1.65
N ALA A 247 13.86 -1.57 2.89
CA ALA A 247 15.02 -0.84 3.38
C ALA A 247 16.32 -1.28 2.68
N ARG A 248 16.51 -2.59 2.45
CA ARG A 248 17.66 -3.13 1.70
C ARG A 248 17.71 -2.53 0.29
N LEU A 249 16.59 -2.54 -0.43
CA LEU A 249 16.47 -2.00 -1.77
C LEU A 249 16.75 -0.49 -1.83
N LEU A 250 16.12 0.29 -0.94
CA LEU A 250 16.35 1.73 -0.88
C LEU A 250 17.82 2.05 -0.58
N GLN A 251 18.41 1.37 0.40
CA GLN A 251 19.82 1.55 0.74
C GLN A 251 20.74 1.22 -0.46
N MET A 252 20.49 0.10 -1.14
CA MET A 252 21.25 -0.31 -2.32
C MET A 252 21.28 0.81 -3.37
N ALA A 253 20.13 1.40 -3.67
CA ALA A 253 20.05 2.47 -4.67
C ALA A 253 20.84 3.72 -4.25
N PHE A 254 20.91 4.04 -2.96
CA PHE A 254 21.73 5.17 -2.48
C PHE A 254 23.23 4.88 -2.55
N THR A 255 23.67 3.64 -2.35
CA THR A 255 25.10 3.28 -2.32
C THR A 255 25.65 2.77 -3.66
N THR A 256 24.79 2.54 -4.66
CA THR A 256 25.19 2.02 -5.97
C THR A 256 25.23 3.15 -7.02
N VAL A 257 26.27 3.16 -7.85
CA VAL A 257 26.36 4.05 -9.01
C VAL A 257 25.37 3.62 -10.11
N SER A 258 24.75 4.58 -10.78
CA SER A 258 23.72 4.31 -11.80
C SER A 258 24.28 3.97 -13.19
N THR A 259 25.60 4.05 -13.39
CA THR A 259 26.27 3.81 -14.67
C THR A 259 25.94 2.42 -15.21
N GLY A 260 25.48 2.35 -16.46
CA GLY A 260 25.13 1.10 -17.16
C GLY A 260 23.82 0.44 -16.72
N LYS A 261 23.09 0.99 -15.74
CA LYS A 261 21.76 0.48 -15.38
C LYS A 261 20.73 0.79 -16.48
N PRO A 262 19.78 -0.10 -16.76
CA PRO A 262 18.67 0.22 -17.66
C PRO A 262 17.69 1.18 -16.97
N SER A 263 17.03 2.00 -17.76
CA SER A 263 15.82 2.71 -17.34
C SER A 263 14.63 1.75 -17.34
N LEU A 264 13.57 2.09 -16.62
CA LEU A 264 12.36 1.25 -16.54
C LEU A 264 11.73 0.96 -17.92
N ALA A 265 11.85 1.90 -18.86
CA ALA A 265 11.33 1.76 -20.22
C ALA A 265 12.17 0.82 -21.11
N GLU A 266 13.45 0.63 -20.78
CA GLU A 266 14.37 -0.25 -21.52
C GLU A 266 14.23 -1.73 -21.11
N ILE A 267 13.55 -2.01 -19.98
CA ILE A 267 13.33 -3.39 -19.53
C ILE A 267 12.19 -4.01 -20.34
N VAL A 268 12.53 -5.00 -21.16
CA VAL A 268 11.56 -5.77 -21.95
C VAL A 268 10.74 -6.68 -21.02
N PRO A 269 9.40 -6.76 -21.19
CA PRO A 269 8.59 -7.70 -20.42
C PRO A 269 9.09 -9.14 -20.48
N TYR A 270 9.17 -9.82 -19.33
CA TYR A 270 9.60 -11.22 -19.18
C TYR A 270 8.70 -12.01 -18.22
N GLY A 271 8.93 -13.33 -18.11
CA GLY A 271 8.17 -14.26 -17.24
C GLY A 271 7.01 -14.96 -17.96
N GLU A 272 6.97 -16.29 -17.92
CA GLU A 272 5.98 -17.12 -18.60
C GLU A 272 4.57 -16.92 -18.02
N THR A 273 4.47 -16.76 -16.70
CA THR A 273 3.20 -16.63 -15.96
C THR A 273 2.71 -15.19 -15.82
N ARG A 274 3.35 -14.23 -16.49
CA ARG A 274 3.06 -12.78 -16.32
C ARG A 274 1.62 -12.39 -16.63
N GLY A 275 0.92 -13.18 -17.45
CA GLY A 275 -0.49 -12.97 -17.79
C GLY A 275 -1.49 -13.44 -16.73
N VAL A 276 -1.05 -14.25 -15.76
CA VAL A 276 -1.89 -14.83 -14.70
C VAL A 276 -1.72 -14.02 -13.42
N VAL A 277 -2.82 -13.69 -12.74
CA VAL A 277 -2.74 -13.04 -11.42
C VAL A 277 -2.31 -14.09 -10.40
N ALA A 278 -1.17 -13.88 -9.75
CA ALA A 278 -0.70 -14.79 -8.70
C ALA A 278 -1.58 -14.69 -7.45
N ASP A 279 -1.91 -15.84 -6.86
CA ASP A 279 -2.61 -15.97 -5.59
C ASP A 279 -1.78 -16.83 -4.64
N ILE A 280 -1.24 -16.20 -3.60
CA ILE A 280 -0.39 -16.85 -2.60
C ILE A 280 -1.12 -17.06 -1.25
N SER A 281 -2.46 -17.17 -1.28
CA SER A 281 -3.26 -17.31 -0.05
C SER A 281 -2.89 -18.55 0.76
N LYS A 282 -2.53 -19.65 0.08
CA LYS A 282 -2.21 -20.93 0.74
C LYS A 282 -0.92 -20.83 1.52
N GLU A 283 0.06 -20.10 1.01
CA GLU A 283 1.34 -19.83 1.65
C GLU A 283 1.11 -18.84 2.80
N ILE A 284 0.48 -17.70 2.51
CA ILE A 284 0.42 -16.56 3.44
C ILE A 284 -0.55 -16.77 4.59
N CYS A 285 -1.73 -17.36 4.37
CA CYS A 285 -2.80 -17.45 5.37
C CYS A 285 -3.02 -18.87 5.90
N SER A 286 -2.05 -19.77 5.72
CA SER A 286 -2.04 -21.06 6.41
C SER A 286 -1.80 -20.91 7.92
N LYS A 287 -2.24 -21.92 8.70
CA LYS A 287 -1.91 -22.02 10.13
C LYS A 287 -0.40 -22.04 10.37
N GLN A 288 0.37 -22.66 9.48
CA GLN A 288 1.82 -22.73 9.57
C GLN A 288 2.45 -21.35 9.41
N ALA A 289 2.05 -20.57 8.40
CA ALA A 289 2.56 -19.21 8.21
C ALA A 289 2.15 -18.27 9.35
N ALA A 290 0.95 -18.44 9.92
CA ALA A 290 0.55 -17.71 11.11
C ALA A 290 1.47 -18.00 12.32
N LYS A 291 1.86 -19.27 12.50
CA LYS A 291 2.81 -19.67 13.56
C LYS A 291 4.19 -19.05 13.35
N VAL A 292 4.75 -19.18 12.16
CA VAL A 292 6.07 -18.60 11.82
C VAL A 292 6.09 -17.09 12.04
N ARG A 293 5.02 -16.37 11.65
CA ARG A 293 4.91 -14.93 11.92
C ARG A 293 4.83 -14.57 13.40
N SER A 294 4.21 -15.43 14.22
CA SER A 294 4.13 -15.19 15.66
C SER A 294 5.48 -15.34 16.35
N GLU A 295 6.36 -16.19 15.82
CA GLU A 295 7.73 -16.43 16.30
C GLU A 295 8.69 -15.28 15.90
N GLY A 296 8.33 -14.48 14.89
CA GLY A 296 9.09 -13.30 14.43
C GLY A 296 8.95 -12.05 15.32
N ARG A 297 8.65 -12.22 16.61
CA ARG A 297 8.49 -11.12 17.57
C ARG A 297 9.63 -11.11 18.59
N ASP A 298 9.99 -9.92 19.07
CA ASP A 298 10.93 -9.78 20.19
C ASP A 298 10.25 -10.04 21.54
N GLU A 299 11.02 -9.98 22.63
CA GLU A 299 10.54 -10.22 24.01
C GLU A 299 9.45 -9.22 24.43
N ALA A 300 9.42 -8.03 23.83
CA ALA A 300 8.38 -7.02 24.04
C ALA A 300 7.16 -7.20 23.10
N GLY A 301 7.11 -8.31 22.34
CA GLY A 301 6.02 -8.64 21.41
C GLY A 301 6.02 -7.81 20.12
N ARG A 302 7.09 -7.04 19.87
CA ARG A 302 7.28 -6.19 18.70
C ARG A 302 7.77 -6.99 17.52
N GLN A 303 7.47 -6.54 16.31
CA GLN A 303 7.99 -7.16 15.08
C GLN A 303 9.52 -7.05 15.09
N LYS A 304 10.22 -8.19 15.01
CA LYS A 304 11.67 -8.23 14.94
C LYS A 304 12.12 -7.77 13.54
N LEU A 305 12.60 -6.54 13.45
CA LEU A 305 13.24 -6.01 12.25
C LEU A 305 14.69 -6.46 12.20
N LEU A 306 15.13 -6.97 11.06
CA LEU A 306 16.50 -7.47 10.88
C LEU A 306 17.39 -6.48 10.11
N SER A 307 16.80 -5.51 9.43
CA SER A 307 17.55 -4.54 8.65
C SER A 307 18.37 -3.61 9.54
N PRO A 308 19.69 -3.46 9.31
CA PRO A 308 20.52 -2.51 10.05
C PRO A 308 20.20 -1.04 9.70
N TYR A 309 19.36 -0.80 8.70
CA TYR A 309 18.98 0.52 8.21
C TYR A 309 17.64 1.01 8.79
N ILE A 310 16.97 0.20 9.61
CA ILE A 310 15.72 0.56 10.27
C ILE A 310 15.99 0.75 11.76
N HIS A 311 15.91 1.99 12.21
CA HIS A 311 16.19 2.40 13.58
C HIS A 311 14.92 2.44 14.42
N GLU A 312 15.05 2.29 15.74
CA GLU A 312 13.92 2.51 16.65
C GLU A 312 13.59 4.02 16.73
N ILE A 313 12.33 4.32 17.02
CA ILE A 313 11.90 5.70 17.34
C ILE A 313 11.89 5.80 18.86
N ASP A 314 12.82 6.58 19.42
CA ASP A 314 13.04 6.78 20.86
C ASP A 314 12.27 7.99 21.42
N ARG A 315 11.35 8.54 20.64
CA ARG A 315 10.55 9.73 20.95
C ARG A 315 9.07 9.51 20.60
N PRO A 316 8.16 10.35 21.13
CA PRO A 316 6.77 10.34 20.69
C PRO A 316 6.63 10.54 19.17
N LEU A 317 5.62 9.89 18.58
CA LEU A 317 5.29 10.07 17.17
C LEU A 317 4.71 11.47 16.92
N LYS A 318 5.06 12.05 15.77
CA LYS A 318 4.48 13.29 15.28
C LYS A 318 3.17 13.00 14.55
N LEU A 319 2.05 13.24 15.23
CA LEU A 319 0.72 12.94 14.70
C LEU A 319 0.07 14.18 14.07
N ALA A 320 -0.46 14.05 12.86
CA ALA A 320 -1.33 15.06 12.26
C ALA A 320 -2.77 14.90 12.77
N PHE A 321 -3.55 15.98 12.85
CA PHE A 321 -4.98 15.83 13.08
C PHE A 321 -5.70 15.37 11.81
N ALA A 322 -6.63 14.42 11.96
CA ALA A 322 -7.61 14.03 10.96
C ALA A 322 -8.89 13.56 11.66
N GLY A 323 -10.02 14.20 11.37
CA GLY A 323 -11.27 13.93 12.06
C GLY A 323 -12.51 14.35 11.29
N LEU A 324 -13.67 14.13 11.90
CA LEU A 324 -14.94 14.62 11.40
C LEU A 324 -15.01 16.16 11.52
N ILE A 325 -15.75 16.77 10.61
CA ILE A 325 -16.12 18.19 10.71
C ILE A 325 -17.05 18.31 11.93
N PRO A 326 -16.78 19.22 12.89
CA PRO A 326 -17.62 19.41 14.06
C PRO A 326 -19.09 19.69 13.67
N GLY A 327 -20.03 19.03 14.35
CA GLY A 327 -21.46 19.20 14.09
C GLY A 327 -21.96 18.54 12.79
N SER A 328 -21.15 17.72 12.12
CA SER A 328 -21.56 16.97 10.93
C SER A 328 -22.45 15.75 11.20
N ASP A 329 -22.86 15.54 12.46
CA ASP A 329 -23.84 14.53 12.82
C ASP A 329 -25.22 14.94 12.31
N ASP A 330 -25.71 14.24 11.30
CA ASP A 330 -27.07 14.42 10.80
C ASP A 330 -28.06 13.98 11.90
N LYS A 331 -28.83 14.93 12.45
CA LYS A 331 -29.83 14.67 13.52
C LYS A 331 -30.99 13.75 13.08
N THR A 332 -30.96 13.24 11.86
CA THR A 332 -32.00 12.40 11.25
C THR A 332 -31.69 10.90 11.32
N ALA A 333 -30.49 10.48 11.71
CA ALA A 333 -30.17 9.06 11.92
C ALA A 333 -30.44 8.63 13.38
N LYS A 334 -31.70 8.36 13.71
CA LYS A 334 -32.09 7.76 15.01
C LYS A 334 -31.52 6.34 15.17
N ALA A 335 -30.82 6.16 16.30
CA ALA A 335 -30.62 4.98 17.13
C ALA A 335 -30.33 3.61 16.46
N GLY A 336 -29.09 3.14 16.63
CA GLY A 336 -28.68 1.76 16.41
C GLY A 336 -27.26 1.52 16.91
N SER A 337 -27.18 0.76 18.01
CA SER A 337 -26.04 0.13 18.71
C SER A 337 -24.79 0.97 19.04
N ASP A 338 -24.64 1.21 20.34
CA ASP A 338 -23.36 1.50 20.98
C ASP A 338 -22.45 0.26 20.88
N ALA A 339 -21.39 0.39 20.09
CA ALA A 339 -20.21 -0.46 20.21
C ALA A 339 -19.14 0.38 20.92
N THR A 340 -18.94 0.08 22.20
CA THR A 340 -17.85 0.60 23.02
C THR A 340 -16.52 0.19 22.38
N ALA A 341 -15.85 1.15 21.73
CA ALA A 341 -14.44 1.01 21.40
C ALA A 341 -13.64 1.21 22.69
N GLN A 342 -13.26 0.11 23.35
CA GLN A 342 -12.30 0.13 24.44
C GLN A 342 -10.96 0.65 23.91
N GLY A 343 -10.55 1.79 24.45
CA GLY A 343 -9.28 2.42 24.20
C GLY A 343 -8.26 1.90 25.19
N ASP A 344 -7.42 0.99 24.73
CA ASP A 344 -6.15 0.72 25.39
C ASP A 344 -5.15 1.79 24.95
N ALA A 345 -4.45 2.39 25.92
CA ALA A 345 -3.28 3.21 25.67
C ALA A 345 -2.23 2.32 25.01
N VAL A 346 -2.03 2.49 23.70
CA VAL A 346 -1.06 1.70 22.95
C VAL A 346 0.32 2.26 23.24
N GLU A 347 1.12 1.49 23.95
CA GLU A 347 2.57 1.63 23.96
C GLU A 347 3.04 1.50 22.49
N ILE A 348 3.53 2.61 21.91
CA ILE A 348 3.56 2.91 20.46
C ILE A 348 4.63 2.10 19.70
N ALA A 349 5.11 1.00 20.27
CA ALA A 349 6.13 0.16 19.66
C ALA A 349 5.56 -0.89 18.68
N ASN A 350 4.24 -1.12 18.69
CA ASN A 350 3.59 -2.21 17.95
C ASN A 350 2.71 -1.72 16.80
N VAL A 351 3.25 -1.70 15.57
CA VAL A 351 2.44 -1.60 14.35
C VAL A 351 1.58 -2.88 14.23
N PRO A 352 0.24 -2.80 14.26
CA PRO A 352 -0.60 -3.98 14.28
C PRO A 352 -0.47 -4.80 12.98
N ILE A 353 -0.41 -6.13 13.12
CA ILE A 353 -0.52 -7.04 11.96
C ILE A 353 -1.92 -6.87 11.35
N PRO A 354 -2.03 -6.54 10.04
CA PRO A 354 -3.30 -6.53 9.35
C PRO A 354 -4.00 -7.88 9.47
N VAL A 355 -5.29 -7.87 9.81
CA VAL A 355 -6.12 -9.08 9.79
C VAL A 355 -6.35 -9.53 8.34
N PRO A 356 -6.44 -10.84 8.08
CA PRO A 356 -6.89 -11.37 6.79
C PRO A 356 -8.17 -10.68 6.32
N ARG A 357 -8.19 -10.32 5.03
CA ARG A 357 -9.38 -9.73 4.40
C ARG A 357 -10.20 -10.82 3.72
N PRO A 358 -11.52 -10.61 3.50
CA PRO A 358 -12.34 -11.59 2.80
C PRO A 358 -11.75 -11.91 1.42
N SER A 359 -11.78 -13.19 1.05
CA SER A 359 -11.61 -13.67 -0.31
C SER A 359 -12.99 -13.67 -0.97
N PHE A 360 -13.15 -12.96 -2.10
CA PHE A 360 -14.41 -12.91 -2.85
C PHE A 360 -14.30 -13.76 -4.10
#